data_AF-A0A662WM64-F1
#
_entry.id   AF-A0A662WM64-F1
#
_cell.length_a   1.000
_cell.length_b   1.000
_cell.length_c   1.000
_cell.angle_alpha   90.00
_cell.angle_beta   90.00
_cell.angle_gamma   90.00
#
_symmetry.space_group_name_H-M   'P 1'
#
loop_
_entity.id
_entity.type
_entity.pdbx_description
1 polymer ?
#
loop_
_entity_poly.entity_id
_entity_poly.type
_entity_poly.pdbx_seq_one_letter_code
_entity_poly.pdbx_strand_id
1 'polypeptide(L)'
;MQISSLEHALQARYLDCPTDRASLVVLRESGVLVAAAPSTALPSTAGSLVEVASDSALQQEHGSVSDVVYSVTKGRVMLDVRDSADCWVRCWLSEGMEVTLEGKTLRRFVVDASCAVVHVREACSQPRQLTPRFTRPADEGALRPRTEPQACRELVCELCRLYYAAEWMTGTGGAMSLRHGERIYVTPSGVAKERLQPEDLYVLDVEGGLLSQPNRSALGTKRSKLSDCAPLFLHAHKLRQAAVVIHSHGLTCNLAAALCDGQSEFRISHQEMIKGLTGHGYADTLVVPVLDNAPKESALAEPLAEALAAYPKTSAVLVRRHGLFVWGESWEAAKRHAECLHYLFAAAIEMRKLQLDFAAAPSAANGERGSQKLKRARVADDERDAPSLAERHQVVLLDIEGTTTPISFVHDVLFPFVVERVEQFLRDTWTLEDTQRDVKALQSQHAEDVASGLQPPLLAERDEQKALARYVQWNVAKDRKVGALKQLQGRMWRLGYESGELKAQVYADVPACLARLQTRGARVAIYSSGSRQAQKLLFQFSDKGDLRRYLSVYFDTKVGHKREVASYREIVQSLGVDSGLDVLFVTDVLEEAQAAAEAGLDAVLSLRPGNKPLPESHGFPTIRSFAEL
;
A
#
# COMPACT_ATOMS: atom_id res chain seq x y z
N MET A 1 -35.92 -1.11 4.01
CA MET A 1 -36.13 -1.80 2.72
C MET A 1 -37.08 -2.96 2.95
N GLN A 2 -38.14 -3.09 2.15
CA GLN A 2 -38.91 -4.33 2.08
C GLN A 2 -38.08 -5.34 1.29
N ILE A 3 -37.80 -6.50 1.89
CA ILE A 3 -37.10 -7.60 1.23
C ILE A 3 -38.00 -8.09 0.09
N SER A 4 -37.46 -8.21 -1.12
CA SER A 4 -38.27 -8.72 -2.25
C SER A 4 -38.71 -10.16 -1.98
N SER A 5 -39.84 -10.58 -2.56
CA SER A 5 -40.31 -11.98 -2.45
C SER A 5 -39.23 -12.97 -2.92
N LEU A 6 -38.45 -12.60 -3.94
CA LEU A 6 -37.34 -13.38 -4.46
C LEU A 6 -36.15 -13.45 -3.50
N GLU A 7 -35.72 -12.34 -2.91
CA GLU A 7 -34.65 -12.34 -1.89
C GLU A 7 -35.00 -13.23 -0.70
N HIS A 8 -36.25 -13.15 -0.24
CA HIS A 8 -36.73 -13.99 0.85
C HIS A 8 -36.76 -15.48 0.47
N ALA A 9 -37.04 -15.79 -0.79
CA ALA A 9 -37.04 -17.18 -1.28
C ALA A 9 -35.61 -17.73 -1.43
N LEU A 10 -34.68 -16.93 -1.93
CA LEU A 10 -33.27 -17.30 -2.11
C LEU A 10 -32.50 -17.42 -0.79
N GLN A 11 -32.83 -16.60 0.21
CA GLN A 11 -32.14 -16.57 1.51
C GLN A 11 -30.59 -16.54 1.38
N ALA A 12 -30.09 -15.66 0.50
CA ALA A 12 -28.68 -15.61 0.19
C ALA A 12 -27.85 -15.18 1.42
N ARG A 13 -26.76 -15.90 1.70
CA ARG A 13 -25.90 -15.68 2.88
C ARG A 13 -24.44 -15.99 2.59
N TYR A 14 -23.54 -15.30 3.27
CA TYR A 14 -22.12 -15.63 3.22
C TYR A 14 -21.78 -16.83 4.11
N LEU A 15 -20.90 -17.72 3.64
CA LEU A 15 -20.42 -18.86 4.44
C LEU A 15 -19.20 -18.50 5.28
N ASP A 16 -18.31 -17.65 4.75
CA ASP A 16 -17.09 -17.22 5.43
C ASP A 16 -17.38 -16.30 6.63
N CYS A 17 -18.53 -15.61 6.60
CA CYS A 17 -19.04 -14.77 7.68
C CYS A 17 -20.54 -15.06 7.87
N PRO A 18 -20.90 -16.07 8.69
CA PRO A 18 -22.28 -16.57 8.80
C PRO A 18 -23.32 -15.52 9.26
N THR A 19 -22.85 -14.41 9.83
CA THR A 19 -23.67 -13.27 10.25
C THR A 19 -24.09 -12.36 9.10
N ASP A 20 -23.36 -12.41 7.98
CA ASP A 20 -23.50 -11.49 6.87
C ASP A 20 -24.46 -12.08 5.85
N ARG A 21 -25.51 -11.32 5.54
CA ARG A 21 -26.45 -11.66 4.47
C ARG A 21 -25.83 -11.29 3.12
N ALA A 22 -26.33 -11.89 2.05
CA ALA A 22 -26.07 -11.44 0.68
C ALA A 22 -27.37 -10.93 0.06
N SER A 23 -27.30 -9.88 -0.75
CA SER A 23 -28.44 -9.33 -1.48
C SER A 23 -28.53 -9.92 -2.89
N LEU A 24 -29.64 -9.66 -3.59
CA LEU A 24 -29.73 -9.98 -5.03
C LEU A 24 -28.69 -9.23 -5.88
N VAL A 25 -28.19 -8.09 -5.40
CA VAL A 25 -27.11 -7.35 -6.07
C VAL A 25 -25.84 -8.18 -6.05
N VAL A 26 -25.43 -8.67 -4.87
CA VAL A 26 -24.23 -9.52 -4.72
C VAL A 26 -24.27 -10.72 -5.66
N LEU A 27 -25.43 -11.39 -5.76
CA LEU A 27 -25.60 -12.51 -6.69
C LEU A 27 -25.42 -12.09 -8.15
N ARG A 28 -26.01 -10.97 -8.55
CA ARG A 28 -25.87 -10.42 -9.92
C ARG A 28 -24.44 -10.07 -10.27
N GLU A 29 -23.74 -9.37 -9.38
CA GLU A 29 -22.32 -9.02 -9.57
C GLU A 29 -21.41 -10.26 -9.58
N SER A 30 -21.86 -11.37 -8.98
CA SER A 30 -21.19 -12.67 -9.06
C SER A 30 -21.53 -13.45 -10.35
N GLY A 31 -22.30 -12.86 -11.27
CA GLY A 31 -22.76 -13.47 -12.52
C GLY A 31 -23.93 -14.46 -12.35
N VAL A 32 -24.78 -14.25 -11.33
CA VAL A 32 -25.96 -15.06 -11.05
C VAL A 32 -27.24 -14.26 -11.25
N LEU A 33 -28.04 -14.65 -12.24
CA LEU A 33 -29.36 -14.08 -12.50
C LEU A 33 -30.43 -15.12 -12.18
N VAL A 34 -31.26 -14.85 -11.17
CA VAL A 34 -32.37 -15.74 -10.81
C VAL A 34 -33.68 -15.13 -11.28
N ALA A 35 -34.45 -15.88 -12.07
CA ALA A 35 -35.83 -15.56 -12.38
C ALA A 35 -36.75 -16.39 -11.47
N ALA A 36 -37.63 -15.71 -10.72
CA ALA A 36 -38.79 -16.38 -10.14
C ALA A 36 -39.75 -16.71 -11.30
N ALA A 37 -40.07 -17.99 -11.53
CA ALA A 37 -41.12 -18.31 -12.49
C ALA A 37 -42.43 -17.65 -12.06
N PRO A 38 -43.09 -16.85 -12.91
CA PRO A 38 -44.50 -16.55 -12.74
C PRO A 38 -45.29 -17.80 -13.08
N SER A 39 -46.34 -18.09 -12.31
CA SER A 39 -47.37 -19.04 -12.72
C SER A 39 -47.81 -18.75 -14.16
N THR A 40 -47.88 -19.79 -14.99
CA THR A 40 -48.50 -19.94 -16.33
C THR A 40 -47.60 -20.18 -17.55
N ALA A 41 -46.27 -20.01 -17.50
CA ALA A 41 -45.39 -20.45 -18.58
C ALA A 41 -44.90 -21.88 -18.33
N LEU A 42 -45.17 -22.80 -19.27
CA LEU A 42 -44.56 -24.14 -19.26
C LEU A 42 -43.03 -23.96 -19.29
N PRO A 43 -42.26 -24.60 -18.39
CA PRO A 43 -40.80 -24.54 -18.42
C PRO A 43 -40.31 -25.00 -19.79
N SER A 44 -39.33 -24.30 -20.34
CA SER A 44 -38.63 -24.69 -21.57
C SER A 44 -38.29 -26.19 -21.50
N THR A 45 -38.81 -26.98 -22.45
CA THR A 45 -38.49 -28.41 -22.55
C THR A 45 -37.12 -28.64 -23.21
N ALA A 46 -36.44 -27.60 -23.66
CA ALA A 46 -35.09 -27.69 -24.22
C ALA A 46 -34.05 -27.81 -23.10
N GLY A 47 -33.17 -28.81 -23.18
CA GLY A 47 -32.09 -29.04 -22.21
C GLY A 47 -32.04 -30.47 -21.68
N SER A 48 -30.90 -30.81 -21.08
CA SER A 48 -30.64 -32.14 -20.50
C SER A 48 -31.07 -32.16 -19.03
N LEU A 49 -31.76 -33.23 -18.61
CA LEU A 49 -32.12 -33.44 -17.21
C LEU A 49 -30.92 -34.06 -16.47
N VAL A 50 -30.52 -33.45 -15.36
CA VAL A 50 -29.37 -33.88 -14.53
C VAL A 50 -29.82 -34.06 -13.08
N GLU A 51 -29.47 -35.19 -12.49
CA GLU A 51 -29.63 -35.43 -11.05
C GLU A 51 -28.38 -34.91 -10.32
N VAL A 52 -28.54 -33.87 -9.51
CA VAL A 52 -27.39 -33.16 -8.89
C VAL A 52 -26.62 -34.07 -7.94
N ALA A 53 -27.32 -34.96 -7.23
CA ALA A 53 -26.72 -35.83 -6.22
C ALA A 53 -25.77 -36.88 -6.82
N SER A 54 -26.01 -37.33 -8.05
CA SER A 54 -25.15 -38.30 -8.76
C SER A 54 -24.08 -37.63 -9.64
N ASP A 55 -24.14 -36.31 -9.80
CA ASP A 55 -23.19 -35.53 -10.59
C ASP A 55 -22.09 -34.89 -9.74
N SER A 56 -20.96 -35.57 -9.60
CA SER A 56 -19.84 -35.10 -8.79
C SER A 56 -19.22 -33.80 -9.31
N ALA A 57 -19.29 -33.54 -10.63
CA ALA A 57 -18.70 -32.34 -11.22
C ALA A 57 -19.50 -31.09 -10.84
N LEU A 58 -20.84 -31.19 -10.77
CA LEU A 58 -21.69 -30.09 -10.30
C LEU A 58 -21.53 -29.80 -8.80
N GLN A 59 -21.11 -30.79 -7.99
CA GLN A 59 -20.91 -30.63 -6.55
C GLN A 59 -19.54 -30.05 -6.18
N GLN A 60 -18.56 -30.12 -7.09
CA GLN A 60 -17.25 -29.50 -6.93
C GLN A 60 -17.25 -28.06 -7.44
N GLU A 61 -16.28 -27.24 -6.99
CA GLU A 61 -16.15 -25.85 -7.45
C GLU A 61 -15.71 -25.79 -8.92
N HIS A 62 -16.55 -25.21 -9.77
CA HIS A 62 -16.36 -25.17 -11.22
C HIS A 62 -16.88 -23.87 -11.85
N GLY A 63 -16.37 -23.55 -13.04
CA GLY A 63 -16.94 -22.58 -13.99
C GLY A 63 -17.35 -23.25 -15.30
N SER A 64 -17.61 -22.46 -16.34
CA SER A 64 -17.87 -22.94 -17.70
C SER A 64 -17.31 -21.99 -18.77
N VAL A 65 -17.21 -22.46 -20.01
CA VAL A 65 -16.74 -21.64 -21.14
C VAL A 65 -17.80 -20.64 -21.62
N SER A 66 -19.08 -20.98 -21.44
CA SER A 66 -20.23 -20.16 -21.82
C SER A 66 -21.23 -20.08 -20.67
N ASP A 67 -22.15 -19.12 -20.76
CA ASP A 67 -23.26 -19.01 -19.81
C ASP A 67 -24.14 -20.26 -19.85
N VAL A 68 -24.68 -20.63 -18.69
CA VAL A 68 -25.49 -21.83 -18.52
C VAL A 68 -26.77 -21.48 -17.78
N VAL A 69 -27.90 -21.99 -18.24
CA VAL A 69 -29.19 -21.83 -17.57
C VAL A 69 -29.57 -23.15 -16.89
N TYR A 70 -29.85 -23.09 -15.60
CA TYR A 70 -30.38 -24.21 -14.82
C TYR A 70 -31.79 -23.91 -14.35
N SER A 71 -32.73 -24.80 -14.65
CA SER A 71 -34.09 -24.74 -14.11
C SER A 71 -34.30 -25.89 -13.11
N VAL A 72 -34.68 -25.60 -11.87
CA VAL A 72 -34.96 -26.64 -10.86
C VAL A 72 -36.29 -27.29 -11.19
N THR A 73 -36.25 -28.54 -11.63
CA THR A 73 -37.46 -29.29 -12.03
C THR A 73 -38.06 -30.14 -10.91
N LYS A 74 -37.28 -30.49 -9.89
CA LYS A 74 -37.73 -31.29 -8.75
C LYS A 74 -36.85 -31.04 -7.53
N GLY A 75 -37.47 -30.80 -6.38
CA GLY A 75 -36.78 -30.68 -5.09
C GLY A 75 -36.19 -29.29 -4.83
N ARG A 76 -35.19 -29.22 -3.93
CA ARG A 76 -34.53 -27.98 -3.52
C ARG A 76 -33.02 -28.18 -3.44
N VAL A 77 -32.25 -27.20 -3.87
CA VAL A 77 -30.78 -27.26 -3.91
C VAL A 77 -30.17 -25.96 -3.41
N MET A 78 -29.01 -26.03 -2.76
CA MET A 78 -28.20 -24.85 -2.45
C MET A 78 -27.23 -24.61 -3.61
N LEU A 79 -27.12 -23.37 -4.04
CA LEU A 79 -26.11 -22.91 -4.97
C LEU A 79 -25.10 -22.07 -4.19
N ASP A 80 -23.86 -22.52 -4.14
CA ASP A 80 -22.74 -21.75 -3.63
C ASP A 80 -22.02 -21.11 -4.81
N VAL A 81 -21.79 -19.80 -4.77
CA VAL A 81 -21.03 -19.04 -5.77
C VAL A 81 -19.93 -18.21 -5.11
N ARG A 82 -18.84 -17.95 -5.83
CA ARG A 82 -17.81 -16.99 -5.38
C ARG A 82 -18.18 -15.58 -5.80
N ASP A 83 -18.08 -14.63 -4.87
CA ASP A 83 -18.07 -13.21 -5.22
C ASP A 83 -16.68 -12.75 -5.69
N SER A 84 -16.55 -11.48 -6.05
CA SER A 84 -15.29 -10.88 -6.50
C SER A 84 -14.20 -10.80 -5.42
N ALA A 85 -14.57 -10.96 -4.14
CA ALA A 85 -13.65 -11.08 -3.00
C ALA A 85 -13.34 -12.55 -2.65
N ASP A 86 -13.60 -13.46 -3.59
CA ASP A 86 -13.40 -14.89 -3.43
C ASP A 86 -14.11 -15.51 -2.22
N CYS A 87 -15.24 -14.94 -1.80
CA CYS A 87 -16.02 -15.47 -0.70
C CYS A 87 -17.23 -16.25 -1.18
N TRP A 88 -17.60 -17.27 -0.42
CA TRP A 88 -18.76 -18.10 -0.71
C TRP A 88 -20.06 -17.40 -0.34
N VAL A 89 -20.90 -17.17 -1.36
CA VAL A 89 -22.30 -16.80 -1.23
C VAL A 89 -23.15 -18.02 -1.49
N ARG A 90 -23.97 -18.42 -0.53
CA ARG A 90 -24.93 -19.51 -0.66
C ARG A 90 -26.33 -18.95 -0.84
N CYS A 91 -27.06 -19.41 -1.86
CA CYS A 91 -28.50 -19.19 -2.00
C CYS A 91 -29.25 -20.52 -2.21
N TRP A 92 -30.57 -20.49 -2.01
CA TRP A 92 -31.45 -21.61 -2.22
C TRP A 92 -32.19 -21.49 -3.54
N LEU A 93 -32.23 -22.56 -4.30
CA LEU A 93 -33.06 -22.70 -5.49
C LEU A 93 -34.10 -23.79 -5.23
N SER A 94 -35.36 -23.46 -5.49
CA SER A 94 -36.51 -24.34 -5.30
C SER A 94 -37.14 -24.69 -6.65
N GLU A 95 -37.93 -25.75 -6.68
CA GLU A 95 -38.68 -26.18 -7.86
C GLU A 95 -39.40 -25.02 -8.56
N GLY A 96 -39.24 -24.94 -9.88
CA GLY A 96 -39.76 -23.88 -10.74
C GLY A 96 -38.84 -22.65 -10.86
N MET A 97 -37.79 -22.52 -10.06
CA MET A 97 -36.81 -21.43 -10.23
C MET A 97 -35.88 -21.70 -11.41
N GLU A 98 -35.52 -20.63 -12.11
CA GLU A 98 -34.51 -20.63 -13.15
C GLU A 98 -33.35 -19.72 -12.74
N VAL A 99 -32.13 -20.21 -12.93
CA VAL A 99 -30.91 -19.44 -12.70
C VAL A 99 -30.04 -19.47 -13.95
N THR A 100 -29.63 -18.29 -14.40
CA THR A 100 -28.57 -18.12 -15.39
C THR A 100 -27.26 -17.85 -14.64
N LEU A 101 -26.24 -18.63 -14.98
CA LEU A 101 -24.88 -18.51 -14.45
C LEU A 101 -23.96 -18.10 -15.59
N GLU A 102 -23.26 -16.98 -15.44
CA GLU A 102 -22.26 -16.55 -16.42
C GLU A 102 -21.11 -17.57 -16.51
N GLY A 103 -20.46 -17.67 -17.66
CA GLY A 103 -19.39 -18.64 -17.88
C GLY A 103 -18.30 -18.59 -16.80
N LYS A 104 -17.86 -17.38 -16.45
CA LYS A 104 -16.77 -17.14 -15.49
C LYS A 104 -17.16 -17.29 -14.03
N THR A 105 -18.46 -17.37 -13.71
CA THR A 105 -18.92 -17.52 -12.33
C THR A 105 -18.42 -18.85 -11.77
N LEU A 106 -17.66 -18.82 -10.68
CA LEU A 106 -17.27 -20.02 -9.96
C LEU A 106 -18.41 -20.44 -9.02
N ARG A 107 -18.85 -21.70 -9.13
CA ARG A 107 -19.99 -22.22 -8.37
C ARG A 107 -19.85 -23.68 -8.00
N ARG A 108 -20.71 -24.13 -7.08
CA ARG A 108 -21.04 -25.54 -6.85
C ARG A 108 -22.48 -25.67 -6.38
N PHE A 109 -23.11 -26.80 -6.70
CA PHE A 109 -24.40 -27.18 -6.14
C PHE A 109 -24.18 -28.06 -4.90
N VAL A 110 -24.89 -27.74 -3.83
CA VAL A 110 -24.85 -28.49 -2.58
C VAL A 110 -26.24 -29.04 -2.30
N VAL A 111 -26.33 -30.35 -2.21
CA VAL A 111 -27.58 -31.06 -1.91
C VAL A 111 -27.81 -31.04 -0.40
N ASP A 112 -29.04 -30.76 0.02
CA ASP A 112 -29.45 -30.91 1.41
C ASP A 112 -29.60 -32.41 1.72
N ALA A 113 -28.97 -32.89 2.80
CA ALA A 113 -29.05 -34.28 3.23
C ALA A 113 -30.49 -34.77 3.48
N SER A 114 -31.44 -33.86 3.68
CA SER A 114 -32.87 -34.16 3.84
C SER A 114 -33.66 -34.30 2.52
N CYS A 115 -33.08 -33.94 1.38
CA CYS A 115 -33.70 -34.03 0.06
C CYS A 115 -33.01 -35.11 -0.79
N ALA A 116 -33.60 -36.29 -0.87
CA ALA A 116 -32.98 -37.46 -1.51
C ALA A 116 -32.82 -37.36 -3.03
N VAL A 117 -33.61 -36.53 -3.73
CA VAL A 117 -33.57 -36.42 -5.20
C VAL A 117 -33.79 -34.97 -5.62
N VAL A 118 -32.80 -34.41 -6.32
CA VAL A 118 -32.84 -33.06 -6.90
C VAL A 118 -32.54 -33.16 -8.39
N HIS A 119 -33.47 -32.68 -9.23
CA HIS A 119 -33.28 -32.61 -10.67
C HIS A 119 -33.23 -31.17 -11.17
N VAL A 120 -32.15 -30.83 -11.87
CA VAL A 120 -32.03 -29.58 -12.61
C VAL A 120 -32.05 -29.89 -14.10
N ARG A 121 -32.70 -29.02 -14.87
CA ARG A 121 -32.62 -29.01 -16.32
C ARG A 121 -31.56 -28.01 -16.72
N GLU A 122 -30.57 -28.48 -17.46
CA GLU A 122 -29.47 -27.68 -17.98
C GLU A 122 -29.73 -27.30 -19.43
N ALA A 123 -29.81 -26.01 -19.72
CA ALA A 123 -29.91 -25.46 -21.07
C ALA A 123 -28.64 -24.67 -21.39
N CYS A 124 -27.90 -25.12 -22.40
CA CYS A 124 -26.71 -24.46 -22.92
C CYS A 124 -26.71 -24.52 -24.45
N SER A 125 -26.11 -23.53 -25.10
CA SER A 125 -25.93 -23.49 -26.56
C SER A 125 -24.90 -24.51 -27.06
N GLN A 126 -24.10 -25.09 -26.17
CA GLN A 126 -23.03 -26.06 -26.44
C GLN A 126 -23.04 -27.20 -25.41
N PRO A 127 -22.41 -28.35 -25.69
CA PRO A 127 -22.30 -29.45 -24.72
C PRO A 127 -21.57 -29.00 -23.44
N ARG A 128 -22.02 -29.52 -22.29
CA ARG A 128 -21.53 -29.16 -20.95
C ARG A 128 -20.00 -29.31 -20.85
N GLN A 129 -19.29 -28.19 -20.69
CA GLN A 129 -17.86 -28.13 -20.41
C GLN A 129 -17.64 -27.38 -19.10
N LEU A 130 -17.54 -28.15 -18.00
CA LEU A 130 -17.22 -27.61 -16.69
C LEU A 130 -15.72 -27.56 -16.51
N THR A 131 -15.20 -26.40 -16.10
CA THR A 131 -13.79 -26.20 -15.80
C THR A 131 -13.60 -26.15 -14.29
N PRO A 132 -12.90 -27.11 -13.67
CA PRO A 132 -12.62 -27.04 -12.24
C PRO A 132 -11.74 -25.82 -11.97
N ARG A 133 -11.98 -25.12 -10.85
CA ARG A 133 -11.16 -23.97 -10.47
C ARG A 133 -9.70 -24.36 -10.25
N PHE A 134 -9.49 -25.49 -9.58
CA PHE A 134 -8.19 -26.04 -9.26
C PHE A 134 -8.05 -27.41 -9.90
N THR A 135 -6.91 -27.65 -10.54
CA THR A 135 -6.61 -28.97 -11.14
C THR A 135 -5.91 -29.90 -10.15
N ARG A 136 -5.33 -29.35 -9.07
CA ARG A 136 -4.64 -30.11 -8.02
C ARG A 136 -5.09 -29.66 -6.62
N PRO A 137 -5.23 -30.58 -5.65
CA PRO A 137 -5.58 -30.23 -4.26
C PRO A 137 -4.59 -29.28 -3.56
N ALA A 138 -3.31 -29.32 -3.96
CA ALA A 138 -2.28 -28.42 -3.42
C ALA A 138 -2.54 -26.96 -3.81
N ASP A 139 -3.07 -26.72 -5.01
CA ASP A 139 -3.40 -25.38 -5.51
C ASP A 139 -4.57 -24.78 -4.70
N GLU A 140 -5.56 -25.61 -4.36
CA GLU A 140 -6.66 -25.25 -3.47
C GLU A 140 -6.15 -24.90 -2.05
N GLY A 141 -5.20 -25.67 -1.52
CA GLY A 141 -4.59 -25.44 -0.21
C GLY A 141 -3.75 -24.15 -0.13
N ALA A 142 -3.07 -23.79 -1.21
CA ALA A 142 -2.27 -22.56 -1.31
C ALA A 142 -3.12 -21.30 -1.49
N LEU A 143 -4.28 -21.41 -2.14
CA LEU A 143 -5.19 -20.28 -2.39
C LEU A 143 -6.25 -20.06 -1.32
N ARG A 144 -6.54 -21.02 -0.41
CA ARG A 144 -7.52 -20.83 0.68
C ARG A 144 -7.10 -19.66 1.57
N PRO A 145 -7.72 -18.47 1.46
CA PRO A 145 -7.41 -17.38 2.35
C PRO A 145 -8.14 -17.71 3.66
N ARG A 146 -7.39 -18.13 4.69
CA ARG A 146 -7.88 -17.83 6.04
C ARG A 146 -7.90 -16.29 6.14
N THR A 147 -9.07 -15.73 6.45
CA THR A 147 -9.26 -14.39 7.04
C THR A 147 -9.05 -13.13 6.17
N GLU A 148 -9.50 -13.07 4.92
CA GLU A 148 -9.52 -11.77 4.19
C GLU A 148 -10.62 -10.80 4.68
N PRO A 149 -11.89 -11.23 4.90
CA PRO A 149 -12.94 -10.36 5.43
C PRO A 149 -12.64 -9.84 6.84
N GLN A 150 -12.10 -10.71 7.70
CA GLN A 150 -11.72 -10.34 9.06
C GLN A 150 -10.52 -9.39 9.06
N ALA A 151 -9.51 -9.63 8.20
CA ALA A 151 -8.39 -8.72 8.04
C ALA A 151 -8.84 -7.33 7.55
N CYS A 152 -9.84 -7.26 6.66
CA CYS A 152 -10.42 -5.97 6.24
C CYS A 152 -11.02 -5.21 7.44
N ARG A 153 -11.76 -5.89 8.31
CA ARG A 153 -12.34 -5.27 9.52
C ARG A 153 -11.25 -4.80 10.49
N GLU A 154 -10.21 -5.60 10.69
CA GLU A 154 -9.06 -5.27 11.53
C GLU A 154 -8.29 -4.07 10.99
N LEU A 155 -8.05 -4.02 9.67
CA LEU A 155 -7.40 -2.91 8.99
C LEU A 155 -8.17 -1.60 9.14
N VAL A 156 -9.51 -1.62 8.99
CA VAL A 156 -10.34 -0.42 9.24
C VAL A 156 -10.14 0.09 10.68
N CYS A 157 -10.11 -0.82 11.66
CA CYS A 157 -9.89 -0.45 13.06
C CYS A 157 -8.48 0.12 13.30
N GLU A 158 -7.45 -0.47 12.69
CA GLU A 158 -6.08 0.02 12.76
C GLU A 158 -5.94 1.43 12.18
N LEU A 159 -6.47 1.64 10.98
CA LEU A 159 -6.43 2.94 10.30
C LEU A 159 -7.20 4.00 11.08
N CYS A 160 -8.36 3.66 11.67
CA CYS A 160 -9.09 4.59 12.54
C CYS A 160 -8.28 5.04 13.75
N ARG A 161 -7.50 4.14 14.38
CA ARG A 161 -6.59 4.50 15.50
C ARG A 161 -5.50 5.44 15.03
N LEU A 162 -4.92 5.18 13.87
CA LEU A 162 -3.90 6.03 13.27
C LEU A 162 -4.45 7.43 12.95
N TYR A 163 -5.63 7.51 12.33
CA TYR A 163 -6.27 8.78 11.97
C TYR A 163 -6.79 9.56 13.18
N TYR A 164 -7.18 8.87 14.26
CA TYR A 164 -7.45 9.53 15.54
C TYR A 164 -6.17 10.17 16.11
N ALA A 165 -5.06 9.43 16.12
CA ALA A 165 -3.76 9.95 16.61
C ALA A 165 -3.23 11.12 15.76
N ALA A 166 -3.57 11.16 14.47
CA ALA A 166 -3.28 12.28 13.57
C ALA A 166 -4.29 13.45 13.68
N GLU A 167 -5.24 13.38 14.61
CA GLU A 167 -6.31 14.36 14.85
C GLU A 167 -7.35 14.51 13.73
N TRP A 168 -7.44 13.56 12.80
CA TRP A 168 -8.35 13.61 11.66
C TRP A 168 -9.75 13.09 11.98
N MET A 169 -9.87 12.20 12.96
CA MET A 169 -11.13 11.55 13.36
C MET A 169 -11.40 11.69 14.86
N THR A 170 -11.17 12.89 15.40
CA THR A 170 -11.36 13.19 16.83
C THR A 170 -12.81 13.54 17.15
N GLY A 171 -13.18 13.46 18.44
CA GLY A 171 -14.51 13.90 18.89
C GLY A 171 -15.69 13.10 18.29
N THR A 172 -15.46 11.83 17.92
CA THR A 172 -16.39 10.97 17.15
C THR A 172 -16.63 11.38 15.69
N GLY A 173 -16.06 12.52 15.29
CA GLY A 173 -16.07 13.05 13.93
C GLY A 173 -15.23 12.21 12.97
N GLY A 174 -15.45 12.46 11.68
CA GLY A 174 -14.89 11.63 10.62
C GLY A 174 -15.48 10.22 10.56
N ALA A 175 -15.16 9.53 9.48
CA ALA A 175 -15.58 8.17 9.20
C ALA A 175 -14.70 7.59 8.09
N MET A 176 -14.74 6.28 7.89
CA MET A 176 -14.14 5.69 6.70
C MET A 176 -14.95 4.50 6.20
N SER A 177 -14.70 4.17 4.94
CA SER A 177 -15.12 2.93 4.31
C SER A 177 -13.97 2.22 3.62
N LEU A 178 -14.06 0.90 3.56
CA LEU A 178 -13.16 0.04 2.80
C LEU A 178 -14.00 -0.93 1.97
N ARG A 179 -13.74 -1.03 0.68
CA ARG A 179 -14.35 -1.98 -0.25
C ARG A 179 -13.40 -3.16 -0.48
N HIS A 180 -13.93 -4.36 -0.33
CA HIS A 180 -13.27 -5.61 -0.70
C HIS A 180 -14.26 -6.46 -1.51
N GLY A 181 -14.02 -6.56 -2.82
CA GLY A 181 -14.99 -7.12 -3.77
C GLY A 181 -16.35 -6.44 -3.69
N GLU A 182 -17.41 -7.23 -3.47
CA GLU A 182 -18.80 -6.75 -3.38
C GLU A 182 -19.21 -6.24 -1.98
N ARG A 183 -18.26 -6.14 -1.05
CA ARG A 183 -18.51 -5.71 0.34
C ARG A 183 -17.87 -4.39 0.64
N ILE A 184 -18.60 -3.54 1.35
CA ILE A 184 -18.13 -2.23 1.82
C ILE A 184 -18.27 -2.18 3.34
N TYR A 185 -17.13 -2.21 4.04
CA TYR A 185 -17.03 -2.05 5.49
C TYR A 185 -17.10 -0.57 5.83
N VAL A 186 -18.01 -0.18 6.72
CA VAL A 186 -18.25 1.22 7.07
C VAL A 186 -18.24 1.40 8.58
N THR A 187 -17.51 2.42 9.05
CA THR A 187 -17.49 2.77 10.47
C THR A 187 -18.85 3.31 10.94
N PRO A 188 -19.30 3.00 12.17
CA PRO A 188 -20.53 3.55 12.73
C PRO A 188 -20.40 5.04 13.10
N SER A 189 -21.54 5.71 13.18
CA SER A 189 -21.68 7.11 13.60
C SER A 189 -21.60 7.26 15.12
N GLY A 190 -21.03 8.38 15.59
CA GLY A 190 -21.09 8.82 16.99
C GLY A 190 -20.32 7.94 17.98
N VAL A 191 -19.38 7.12 17.51
CA VAL A 191 -18.49 6.31 18.36
C VAL A 191 -17.06 6.83 18.33
N ALA A 192 -16.32 6.51 19.39
CA ALA A 192 -14.89 6.72 19.50
C ALA A 192 -14.15 5.84 18.46
N LYS A 193 -13.59 6.47 17.43
CA LYS A 193 -13.00 5.78 16.26
C LYS A 193 -11.76 4.96 16.63
N GLU A 194 -10.99 5.41 17.61
CA GLU A 194 -9.81 4.74 18.13
C GLU A 194 -10.12 3.47 18.95
N ARG A 195 -11.38 3.28 19.35
CA ARG A 195 -11.81 2.14 20.17
C ARG A 195 -12.62 1.09 19.41
N LEU A 196 -12.83 1.31 18.11
CA LEU A 196 -13.55 0.39 17.24
C LEU A 196 -12.97 -1.02 17.32
N GLN A 197 -13.87 -2.00 17.40
CA GLN A 197 -13.60 -3.41 17.21
C GLN A 197 -14.14 -3.88 15.86
N PRO A 198 -13.60 -4.97 15.28
CA PRO A 198 -14.05 -5.51 13.98
C PRO A 198 -15.57 -5.75 13.87
N GLU A 199 -16.21 -6.10 14.97
CA GLU A 199 -17.64 -6.42 15.07
C GLU A 199 -18.52 -5.15 15.15
N ASP A 200 -17.91 -3.99 15.39
CA ASP A 200 -18.59 -2.69 15.42
C ASP A 200 -18.82 -2.11 14.02
N LEU A 201 -18.27 -2.74 12.98
CA LEU A 201 -18.40 -2.27 11.60
C LEU A 201 -19.71 -2.73 10.96
N TYR A 202 -20.31 -1.79 10.22
CA TYR A 202 -21.36 -2.09 9.26
C TYR A 202 -20.76 -2.68 7.99
N VAL A 203 -21.50 -3.56 7.33
CA VAL A 203 -21.15 -4.06 5.99
C VAL A 203 -22.31 -3.82 5.06
N LEU A 204 -22.02 -3.15 3.95
CA LEU A 204 -22.97 -2.85 2.89
C LEU A 204 -22.56 -3.59 1.61
N ASP A 205 -23.50 -3.81 0.71
CA ASP A 205 -23.18 -4.12 -0.69
C ASP A 205 -22.84 -2.85 -1.47
N VAL A 206 -22.43 -3.03 -2.72
CA VAL A 206 -22.07 -1.93 -3.63
C VAL A 206 -23.23 -0.98 -3.92
N GLU A 207 -24.49 -1.39 -3.72
CA GLU A 207 -25.68 -0.55 -3.87
C GLU A 207 -26.10 0.13 -2.56
N GLY A 208 -25.38 -0.11 -1.45
CA GLY A 208 -25.68 0.44 -0.13
C GLY A 208 -26.71 -0.39 0.66
N GLY A 209 -27.08 -1.56 0.16
CA GLY A 209 -27.90 -2.54 0.88
C GLY A 209 -27.16 -3.08 2.11
N LEU A 210 -27.85 -3.19 3.24
CA LEU A 210 -27.26 -3.63 4.50
C LEU A 210 -27.04 -5.15 4.53
N LEU A 211 -25.78 -5.59 4.58
CA LEU A 211 -25.39 -7.01 4.66
C LEU A 211 -25.20 -7.46 6.11
N SER A 212 -24.50 -6.67 6.92
CA SER A 212 -24.36 -6.90 8.35
C SER A 212 -24.22 -5.61 9.16
N GLN A 213 -24.50 -5.71 10.45
CA GLN A 213 -24.52 -4.59 11.37
C GLN A 213 -24.06 -5.04 12.77
N PRO A 214 -23.61 -4.10 13.62
CA PRO A 214 -23.13 -4.44 14.96
C PRO A 214 -24.19 -5.11 15.83
N ASN A 215 -23.74 -6.06 16.64
CA ASN A 215 -24.59 -6.69 17.66
C ASN A 215 -25.02 -5.65 18.71
N ARG A 216 -26.18 -5.86 19.33
CA ARG A 216 -26.56 -5.06 20.51
C ARG A 216 -25.60 -5.45 21.64
N SER A 217 -25.08 -4.48 22.40
CA SER A 217 -24.24 -4.82 23.54
C SER A 217 -25.05 -5.66 24.55
N ALA A 218 -24.38 -6.59 25.24
CA ALA A 218 -24.99 -7.39 26.31
C ALA A 218 -25.55 -6.53 27.46
N LEU A 219 -25.16 -5.25 27.53
CA LEU A 219 -25.59 -4.25 28.53
C LEU A 219 -26.81 -3.42 28.08
N GLY A 220 -27.48 -3.77 26.98
CA GLY A 220 -28.70 -3.10 26.55
C GLY A 220 -28.51 -1.67 26.02
N THR A 221 -27.27 -1.25 25.75
CA THR A 221 -27.00 0.06 25.12
C THR A 221 -27.52 0.08 23.68
N LYS A 222 -28.06 1.23 23.28
CA LYS A 222 -28.63 1.47 21.95
C LYS A 222 -27.56 1.22 20.88
N ARG A 223 -27.90 0.44 19.83
CA ARG A 223 -27.00 0.17 18.70
C ARG A 223 -26.53 1.49 18.06
N SER A 224 -25.23 1.63 17.84
CA SER A 224 -24.65 2.74 17.08
C SER A 224 -25.21 2.74 15.67
N LYS A 225 -25.51 3.90 15.09
CA LYS A 225 -26.11 3.97 13.74
C LYS A 225 -25.04 3.84 12.67
N LEU A 226 -25.44 3.46 11.45
CA LEU A 226 -24.61 3.61 10.26
C LEU A 226 -24.21 5.08 10.10
N SER A 227 -22.99 5.34 9.61
CA SER A 227 -22.53 6.70 9.31
C SER A 227 -23.42 7.38 8.27
N ASP A 228 -23.75 8.65 8.48
CA ASP A 228 -24.47 9.48 7.50
C ASP A 228 -23.59 9.78 6.27
N CYS A 229 -22.28 9.54 6.34
CA CYS A 229 -21.36 9.54 5.21
C CYS A 229 -21.54 8.37 4.23
N ALA A 230 -22.30 7.32 4.58
CA ALA A 230 -22.37 6.11 3.76
C ALA A 230 -22.77 6.37 2.29
N PRO A 231 -23.76 7.22 1.97
CA PRO A 231 -24.08 7.57 0.58
C PRO A 231 -22.91 8.22 -0.18
N LEU A 232 -22.11 9.06 0.49
CA LEU A 232 -20.94 9.72 -0.11
C LEU A 232 -19.85 8.71 -0.45
N PHE A 233 -19.60 7.79 0.48
CA PHE A 233 -18.66 6.69 0.28
C PHE A 233 -19.07 5.81 -0.91
N LEU A 234 -20.36 5.50 -1.03
CA LEU A 234 -20.89 4.72 -2.15
C LEU A 234 -20.65 5.42 -3.50
N HIS A 235 -20.83 6.74 -3.60
CA HIS A 235 -20.51 7.47 -4.82
C HIS A 235 -19.03 7.36 -5.19
N ALA A 236 -18.11 7.52 -4.22
CA ALA A 236 -16.68 7.35 -4.48
C ALA A 236 -16.33 5.91 -4.90
N HIS A 237 -16.88 4.89 -4.23
CA HIS A 237 -16.66 3.49 -4.62
C HIS A 237 -17.19 3.17 -6.03
N LYS A 238 -18.34 3.74 -6.42
CA LYS A 238 -18.96 3.50 -7.74
C LYS A 238 -18.32 4.31 -8.86
N LEU A 239 -18.15 5.62 -8.67
CA LEU A 239 -17.72 6.57 -9.71
C LEU A 239 -16.21 6.71 -9.83
N ARG A 240 -15.45 6.23 -8.84
CA ARG A 240 -13.98 6.30 -8.81
C ARG A 240 -13.29 4.97 -8.59
N GLN A 241 -14.04 3.88 -8.49
CA GLN A 241 -13.49 2.56 -8.15
C GLN A 241 -12.59 2.61 -6.90
N ALA A 242 -12.91 3.52 -5.96
CA ALA A 242 -12.15 3.66 -4.74
C ALA A 242 -12.19 2.34 -3.95
N ALA A 243 -11.04 1.91 -3.43
CA ALA A 243 -10.99 0.84 -2.44
C ALA A 243 -11.22 1.39 -1.04
N VAL A 244 -10.72 2.59 -0.75
CA VAL A 244 -10.90 3.23 0.57
C VAL A 244 -11.34 4.67 0.41
N VAL A 245 -12.26 5.09 1.26
CA VAL A 245 -12.70 6.48 1.39
C VAL A 245 -12.54 6.92 2.84
N ILE A 246 -11.90 8.06 3.05
CA ILE A 246 -11.60 8.64 4.36
C ILE A 246 -12.33 9.97 4.43
N HIS A 247 -13.11 10.14 5.50
CA HIS A 247 -13.67 11.41 5.89
C HIS A 247 -12.93 11.95 7.11
N SER A 248 -12.22 13.06 6.91
CA SER A 248 -11.43 13.73 7.95
C SER A 248 -12.10 15.04 8.36
N HIS A 249 -12.13 15.29 9.67
CA HIS A 249 -12.54 16.54 10.31
C HIS A 249 -11.33 17.36 10.78
N GLY A 250 -10.12 17.06 10.27
CA GLY A 250 -8.91 17.73 10.72
C GLY A 250 -8.95 19.24 10.49
N LEU A 251 -8.38 19.98 11.44
CA LEU A 251 -8.43 21.44 11.49
C LEU A 251 -7.94 22.11 10.20
N THR A 252 -6.86 21.58 9.60
CA THR A 252 -6.28 22.14 8.37
C THR A 252 -7.25 22.05 7.19
N CYS A 253 -8.06 21.00 7.09
CA CYS A 253 -9.10 20.88 6.06
C CYS A 253 -10.19 21.95 6.23
N ASN A 254 -10.63 22.17 7.47
CA ASN A 254 -11.65 23.17 7.77
C ASN A 254 -11.15 24.58 7.39
N LEU A 255 -9.93 24.93 7.81
CA LEU A 255 -9.32 26.22 7.52
C LEU A 255 -9.02 26.40 6.02
N ALA A 256 -8.52 25.37 5.32
CA ALA A 256 -8.28 25.45 3.88
C ALA A 256 -9.58 25.66 3.10
N ALA A 257 -10.68 24.99 3.50
CA ALA A 257 -11.98 25.27 2.89
C ALA A 257 -12.43 26.72 3.15
N ALA A 258 -12.20 27.25 4.36
CA ALA A 258 -12.50 28.65 4.70
C ALA A 258 -11.66 29.67 3.92
N LEU A 259 -10.39 29.36 3.58
CA LEU A 259 -9.57 30.20 2.69
C LEU A 259 -10.22 30.37 1.30
N CYS A 260 -11.04 29.41 0.90
CA CYS A 260 -11.75 29.42 -0.38
C CYS A 260 -13.15 30.05 -0.28
N ASP A 261 -13.54 30.74 0.80
CA ASP A 261 -14.89 31.33 0.93
C ASP A 261 -15.24 32.19 -0.30
N GLY A 262 -16.37 31.86 -0.95
CA GLY A 262 -16.80 32.45 -2.23
C GLY A 262 -16.23 31.83 -3.50
N GLN A 263 -15.38 30.80 -3.40
CA GLN A 263 -14.83 30.03 -4.54
C GLN A 263 -15.44 28.62 -4.61
N SER A 264 -15.35 27.91 -5.73
CA SER A 264 -15.76 26.49 -5.82
C SER A 264 -14.60 25.51 -5.67
N GLU A 265 -13.37 26.02 -5.52
CA GLU A 265 -12.16 25.22 -5.62
C GLU A 265 -11.09 25.73 -4.64
N PHE A 266 -10.33 24.78 -4.09
CA PHE A 266 -9.04 25.00 -3.49
C PHE A 266 -7.97 24.71 -4.55
N ARG A 267 -7.07 25.67 -4.75
CA ARG A 267 -5.99 25.58 -5.74
C ARG A 267 -4.67 25.79 -5.03
N ILE A 268 -3.73 24.88 -5.22
CA ILE A 268 -2.35 25.04 -4.77
C ILE A 268 -1.43 24.50 -5.86
N SER A 269 -0.30 25.15 -6.10
CA SER A 269 0.61 24.73 -7.15
C SER A 269 2.05 24.80 -6.66
N HIS A 270 2.96 24.11 -7.36
CA HIS A 270 4.40 24.15 -7.09
C HIS A 270 4.71 23.80 -5.62
N GLN A 271 4.10 22.71 -5.14
CA GLN A 271 4.36 22.13 -3.83
C GLN A 271 4.69 20.66 -3.97
N GLU A 272 5.77 20.21 -3.32
CA GLU A 272 6.29 18.84 -3.47
C GLU A 272 5.29 17.76 -3.06
N MET A 273 4.44 18.06 -2.06
CA MET A 273 3.42 17.12 -1.60
C MET A 273 2.28 16.90 -2.60
N ILE A 274 2.19 17.69 -3.68
CA ILE A 274 1.23 17.44 -4.78
C ILE A 274 1.50 16.10 -5.46
N LYS A 275 2.77 15.67 -5.55
CA LYS A 275 3.20 14.41 -6.19
C LYS A 275 2.69 13.15 -5.48
N GLY A 276 2.32 13.30 -4.21
CA GLY A 276 1.71 12.22 -3.46
C GLY A 276 0.30 11.88 -3.91
N LEU A 277 -0.34 12.75 -4.70
CA LEU A 277 -1.68 12.55 -5.26
C LEU A 277 -1.57 11.84 -6.61
N THR A 278 -2.35 10.78 -6.81
CA THR A 278 -2.35 10.02 -8.08
C THR A 278 -2.58 10.95 -9.27
N GLY A 279 -1.65 10.90 -10.23
CA GLY A 279 -1.76 11.63 -11.50
C GLY A 279 -1.31 13.09 -11.47
N HIS A 280 -0.61 13.53 -10.42
CA HIS A 280 -0.07 14.89 -10.30
C HIS A 280 1.46 14.93 -10.15
N GLY A 281 2.10 15.94 -10.74
CA GLY A 281 3.51 16.32 -10.57
C GLY A 281 3.68 17.59 -9.71
N TYR A 282 4.92 18.03 -9.46
CA TYR A 282 5.17 19.22 -8.62
C TYR A 282 4.61 20.50 -9.22
N ALA A 283 4.88 20.73 -10.51
CA ALA A 283 4.50 21.95 -11.21
C ALA A 283 2.99 22.03 -11.51
N ASP A 284 2.26 20.93 -11.28
CA ASP A 284 0.81 20.93 -11.49
C ASP A 284 0.13 21.88 -10.50
N THR A 285 -1.01 22.43 -10.94
CA THR A 285 -1.96 23.03 -10.01
C THR A 285 -2.90 21.94 -9.53
N LEU A 286 -2.76 21.55 -8.27
CA LEU A 286 -3.73 20.69 -7.62
C LEU A 286 -5.03 21.48 -7.43
N VAL A 287 -6.12 20.92 -7.95
CA VAL A 287 -7.47 21.46 -7.79
C VAL A 287 -8.29 20.49 -6.96
N VAL A 288 -8.74 20.95 -5.79
CA VAL A 288 -9.66 20.21 -4.93
C VAL A 288 -11.01 20.94 -4.94
N PRO A 289 -12.09 20.34 -5.46
CA PRO A 289 -13.41 20.95 -5.40
C PRO A 289 -13.85 21.18 -3.95
N VAL A 290 -14.55 22.29 -3.72
CA VAL A 290 -15.03 22.73 -2.41
C VAL A 290 -16.55 22.82 -2.44
N LEU A 291 -17.22 22.06 -1.58
CA LEU A 291 -18.67 22.05 -1.42
C LEU A 291 -19.10 22.86 -0.21
N ASP A 292 -20.28 23.47 -0.31
CA ASP A 292 -20.95 24.04 0.86
C ASP A 292 -21.43 22.92 1.79
N ASN A 293 -21.34 23.16 3.09
CA ASN A 293 -21.80 22.19 4.07
C ASN A 293 -23.32 22.12 4.10
N ALA A 294 -23.84 20.96 4.49
CA ALA A 294 -25.25 20.73 4.73
C ALA A 294 -25.50 20.32 6.19
N PRO A 295 -26.69 20.60 6.77
CA PRO A 295 -27.03 20.18 8.13
C PRO A 295 -26.96 18.67 8.37
N LYS A 296 -27.06 17.86 7.30
CA LYS A 296 -26.89 16.41 7.32
C LYS A 296 -25.86 16.01 6.28
N GLU A 297 -24.92 15.16 6.67
CA GLU A 297 -23.89 14.64 5.77
C GLU A 297 -24.50 13.97 4.53
N SER A 298 -25.57 13.21 4.69
CA SER A 298 -26.24 12.53 3.56
C SER A 298 -26.72 13.47 2.46
N ALA A 299 -26.98 14.75 2.77
CA ALA A 299 -27.39 15.74 1.76
C ALA A 299 -26.23 16.21 0.87
N LEU A 300 -24.99 15.89 1.24
CA LEU A 300 -23.78 16.16 0.44
C LEU A 300 -23.53 15.08 -0.63
N ALA A 301 -24.31 14.01 -0.66
CA ALA A 301 -24.13 12.89 -1.58
C ALA A 301 -24.22 13.32 -3.06
N GLU A 302 -25.31 13.99 -3.44
CA GLU A 302 -25.51 14.48 -4.81
C GLU A 302 -24.48 15.57 -5.20
N PRO A 303 -24.24 16.62 -4.38
CA PRO A 303 -23.17 17.58 -4.68
C PRO A 303 -21.78 16.94 -4.85
N LEU A 304 -21.48 15.90 -4.05
CA LEU A 304 -20.23 15.16 -4.20
C LEU A 304 -20.21 14.37 -5.52
N ALA A 305 -21.31 13.71 -5.90
CA ALA A 305 -21.41 13.00 -7.17
C ALA A 305 -21.24 13.95 -8.37
N GLU A 306 -21.83 15.14 -8.32
CA GLU A 306 -21.67 16.20 -9.33
C GLU A 306 -20.20 16.68 -9.40
N ALA A 307 -19.55 16.91 -8.26
CA ALA A 307 -18.13 17.24 -8.21
C ALA A 307 -17.25 16.11 -8.78
N LEU A 308 -17.59 14.85 -8.49
CA LEU A 308 -16.93 13.70 -9.10
C LEU A 308 -17.18 13.65 -10.62
N ALA A 309 -18.32 14.08 -11.15
CA ALA A 309 -18.49 14.15 -12.59
C ALA A 309 -17.64 15.28 -13.21
N ALA A 310 -17.61 16.45 -12.57
CA ALA A 310 -16.92 17.64 -13.07
C ALA A 310 -15.38 17.57 -12.97
N TYR A 311 -14.85 16.86 -11.96
CA TYR A 311 -13.41 16.78 -11.67
C TYR A 311 -12.92 15.33 -11.76
N PRO A 312 -12.84 14.71 -12.96
CA PRO A 312 -12.57 13.28 -13.12
C PRO A 312 -11.23 12.82 -12.51
N LYS A 313 -10.23 13.72 -12.48
CA LYS A 313 -8.90 13.43 -11.91
C LYS A 313 -8.79 13.67 -10.40
N THR A 314 -9.81 14.24 -9.76
CA THR A 314 -9.70 14.54 -8.33
C THR A 314 -9.76 13.26 -7.50
N SER A 315 -8.95 13.27 -6.43
CA SER A 315 -8.94 12.22 -5.40
C SER A 315 -9.59 12.69 -4.10
N ALA A 316 -10.12 13.91 -4.07
CA ALA A 316 -10.70 14.50 -2.87
C ALA A 316 -11.72 15.60 -3.14
N VAL A 317 -12.57 15.85 -2.14
CA VAL A 317 -13.52 16.97 -2.07
C VAL A 317 -13.42 17.58 -0.68
N LEU A 318 -13.25 18.90 -0.62
CA LEU A 318 -13.35 19.67 0.62
C LEU A 318 -14.79 20.09 0.89
N VAL A 319 -15.17 20.16 2.15
CA VAL A 319 -16.48 20.64 2.59
C VAL A 319 -16.29 21.79 3.57
N ARG A 320 -16.87 22.95 3.25
CA ARG A 320 -16.70 24.19 4.02
C ARG A 320 -17.05 24.02 5.48
N ARG A 321 -16.23 24.54 6.39
CA ARG A 321 -16.49 24.50 7.84
C ARG A 321 -16.79 23.09 8.37
N HIS A 322 -16.27 22.06 7.70
CA HIS A 322 -16.55 20.67 8.01
C HIS A 322 -15.27 19.83 7.91
N GLY A 323 -14.75 19.58 6.70
CA GLY A 323 -13.67 18.63 6.55
C GLY A 323 -13.36 18.23 5.11
N LEU A 324 -12.83 17.03 4.95
CA LEU A 324 -12.33 16.46 3.70
C LEU A 324 -12.95 15.07 3.47
N PHE A 325 -13.33 14.78 2.24
CA PHE A 325 -13.52 13.43 1.72
C PHE A 325 -12.36 13.13 0.77
N VAL A 326 -11.63 12.05 0.98
CA VAL A 326 -10.48 11.64 0.15
C VAL A 326 -10.51 10.14 -0.06
N TRP A 327 -10.10 9.68 -1.24
CA TRP A 327 -10.15 8.27 -1.60
C TRP A 327 -8.92 7.81 -2.39
N GLY A 328 -8.80 6.49 -2.55
CA GLY A 328 -7.76 5.86 -3.37
C GLY A 328 -8.15 4.45 -3.79
N GLU A 329 -7.50 3.96 -4.85
CA GLU A 329 -7.66 2.60 -5.40
C GLU A 329 -7.11 1.50 -4.49
N SER A 330 -6.35 1.88 -3.46
CA SER A 330 -5.91 1.02 -2.37
C SER A 330 -5.95 1.79 -1.05
N TRP A 331 -5.83 1.08 0.09
CA TRP A 331 -5.78 1.74 1.40
C TRP A 331 -4.50 2.58 1.55
N GLU A 332 -3.38 2.14 0.98
CA GLU A 332 -2.11 2.88 0.96
C GLU A 332 -2.25 4.18 0.17
N ALA A 333 -2.89 4.11 -1.01
CA ALA A 333 -3.12 5.27 -1.84
C ALA A 333 -4.03 6.29 -1.15
N ALA A 334 -5.17 5.85 -0.60
CA ALA A 334 -6.09 6.72 0.12
C ALA A 334 -5.42 7.40 1.32
N LYS A 335 -4.62 6.64 2.09
CA LYS A 335 -3.84 7.17 3.21
C LYS A 335 -2.82 8.22 2.75
N ARG A 336 -2.03 7.90 1.72
CA ARG A 336 -1.03 8.83 1.15
C ARG A 336 -1.69 10.12 0.65
N HIS A 337 -2.83 10.00 -0.04
CA HIS A 337 -3.59 11.16 -0.51
C HIS A 337 -4.04 12.05 0.66
N ALA A 338 -4.58 11.44 1.72
CA ALA A 338 -5.00 12.16 2.92
C ALA A 338 -3.83 12.89 3.57
N GLU A 339 -2.69 12.23 3.78
CA GLU A 339 -1.48 12.82 4.39
C GLU A 339 -0.98 14.02 3.57
N CYS A 340 -0.93 13.88 2.25
CA CYS A 340 -0.48 14.93 1.36
C CYS A 340 -1.44 16.12 1.33
N LEU A 341 -2.75 15.88 1.28
CA LEU A 341 -3.74 16.96 1.32
C LEU A 341 -3.71 17.71 2.65
N HIS A 342 -3.66 17.00 3.78
CA HIS A 342 -3.54 17.63 5.09
C HIS A 342 -2.30 18.53 5.20
N TYR A 343 -1.17 18.10 4.63
CA TYR A 343 0.03 18.91 4.53
C TYR A 343 -0.17 20.13 3.63
N LEU A 344 -0.69 19.94 2.42
CA LEU A 344 -0.87 21.03 1.44
C LEU A 344 -1.84 22.09 1.95
N PHE A 345 -2.87 21.69 2.68
CA PHE A 345 -3.78 22.59 3.37
C PHE A 345 -3.05 23.39 4.46
N ALA A 346 -2.22 22.73 5.28
CA ALA A 346 -1.40 23.42 6.27
C ALA A 346 -0.44 24.43 5.61
N ALA A 347 0.22 24.03 4.52
CA ALA A 347 1.12 24.89 3.77
C ALA A 347 0.40 26.12 3.21
N ALA A 348 -0.76 25.95 2.57
CA ALA A 348 -1.57 27.07 2.08
C ALA A 348 -1.97 28.05 3.19
N ILE A 349 -2.34 27.53 4.37
CA ILE A 349 -2.68 28.36 5.53
C ILE A 349 -1.47 29.18 5.99
N GLU A 350 -0.29 28.56 6.13
CA GLU A 350 0.92 29.27 6.53
C GLU A 350 1.40 30.26 5.46
N MET A 351 1.37 29.89 4.18
CA MET A 351 1.67 30.80 3.06
C MET A 351 0.75 32.02 3.10
N ARG A 352 -0.56 31.82 3.30
CA ARG A 352 -1.51 32.93 3.39
C ARG A 352 -1.24 33.84 4.59
N LYS A 353 -0.89 33.29 5.76
CA LYS A 353 -0.48 34.09 6.94
C LYS A 353 0.75 34.94 6.65
N LEU A 354 1.68 34.40 5.86
CA LEU A 354 2.89 35.08 5.39
C LEU A 354 2.65 35.98 4.16
N GLN A 355 1.40 36.14 3.71
CA GLN A 355 1.02 36.93 2.53
C GLN A 355 1.63 36.42 1.21
N LEU A 356 1.93 35.12 1.15
CA LEU A 356 2.34 34.41 -0.07
C LEU A 356 1.11 33.88 -0.80
N ASP A 357 1.12 33.97 -2.13
CA ASP A 357 0.12 33.33 -2.97
C ASP A 357 0.51 31.87 -3.20
N PHE A 358 -0.28 30.95 -2.64
CA PHE A 358 -0.06 29.51 -2.74
C PHE A 358 -0.56 28.90 -4.05
N ALA A 359 -1.30 29.65 -4.86
CA ALA A 359 -1.75 29.22 -6.18
C ALA A 359 -0.83 29.74 -7.31
N ALA A 360 0.00 30.74 -7.05
CA ALA A 360 0.92 31.31 -8.03
C ALA A 360 2.17 30.43 -8.20
N ALA A 361 2.69 30.40 -9.43
CA ALA A 361 4.02 29.89 -9.67
C ALA A 361 5.07 30.78 -8.95
N PRO A 362 6.15 30.20 -8.40
CA PRO A 362 7.23 30.96 -7.81
C PRO A 362 7.83 31.94 -8.83
N SER A 363 7.99 33.21 -8.45
CA SER A 363 8.63 34.20 -9.31
C SER A 363 10.15 33.99 -9.32
N ALA A 364 10.74 33.76 -10.50
CA ALA A 364 12.19 33.74 -10.66
C ALA A 364 12.79 35.16 -10.47
N ALA A 365 14.02 35.26 -9.97
CA ALA A 365 14.70 36.53 -9.84
C ALA A 365 14.94 37.14 -11.25
N ASN A 366 14.31 38.27 -11.55
CA ASN A 366 14.39 38.96 -12.85
C ASN A 366 15.84 39.36 -13.19
N GLY A 367 16.46 38.63 -14.11
CA GLY A 367 17.68 39.06 -14.78
C GLY A 367 17.34 39.83 -16.05
N GLU A 368 17.25 41.16 -15.99
CA GLU A 368 17.40 42.03 -17.18
C GLU A 368 17.52 43.51 -16.79
N ARG A 369 18.73 44.07 -16.88
CA ARG A 369 19.01 45.44 -17.36
C ARG A 369 20.52 45.69 -17.52
N GLY A 370 20.93 45.91 -18.78
CA GLY A 370 21.88 46.95 -19.15
C GLY A 370 23.38 46.63 -19.05
N SER A 371 23.93 46.08 -20.13
CA SER A 371 25.35 46.18 -20.45
C SER A 371 25.79 47.65 -20.56
N GLN A 372 26.68 48.09 -19.69
CA GLN A 372 27.93 48.85 -19.97
C GLN A 372 28.33 49.74 -18.79
N LYS A 373 29.64 49.69 -18.50
CA LYS A 373 30.41 50.54 -17.57
C LYS A 373 30.14 50.32 -16.09
N LEU A 374 30.94 49.43 -15.50
CA LEU A 374 31.96 49.83 -14.52
C LEU A 374 32.99 48.71 -14.38
N LYS A 375 34.06 48.84 -15.18
CA LYS A 375 35.33 48.13 -14.96
C LYS A 375 35.84 48.47 -13.56
N ARG A 376 36.37 47.43 -12.90
CA ARG A 376 37.44 47.50 -11.89
C ARG A 376 37.12 48.30 -10.63
N ALA A 377 36.46 47.64 -9.69
CA ALA A 377 36.86 47.64 -8.27
C ALA A 377 35.83 46.84 -7.46
N ARG A 378 35.99 45.51 -7.43
CA ARG A 378 35.50 44.57 -6.41
C ARG A 378 35.82 43.15 -6.86
N VAL A 379 37.11 42.89 -7.03
CA VAL A 379 37.68 41.55 -7.00
C VAL A 379 37.99 41.30 -5.54
N ALA A 380 37.13 40.59 -4.81
CA ALA A 380 37.48 39.90 -3.55
C ALA A 380 36.32 39.13 -2.89
N ASP A 381 35.04 39.39 -3.16
CA ASP A 381 33.96 38.85 -2.30
C ASP A 381 32.80 38.10 -2.97
N ASP A 382 32.79 37.91 -4.30
CA ASP A 382 31.58 37.53 -5.05
C ASP A 382 31.62 36.15 -5.77
N GLU A 383 32.33 35.16 -5.22
CA GLU A 383 32.29 33.75 -5.70
C GLU A 383 31.48 32.80 -4.79
N ARG A 384 30.87 33.30 -3.69
CA ARG A 384 30.28 32.45 -2.65
C ARG A 384 28.77 32.14 -2.81
N ASP A 385 28.07 32.72 -3.77
CA ASP A 385 26.61 32.62 -3.89
C ASP A 385 26.09 31.86 -5.13
N ALA A 386 26.94 31.18 -5.90
CA ALA A 386 26.47 30.23 -6.90
C ALA A 386 26.03 28.92 -6.23
N PRO A 387 24.85 28.34 -6.54
CA PRO A 387 24.40 27.10 -5.93
C PRO A 387 25.40 25.98 -6.24
N SER A 388 25.81 25.28 -5.17
CA SER A 388 26.72 24.14 -5.22
C SER A 388 26.15 23.01 -6.09
N LEU A 389 26.94 22.01 -6.47
CA LEU A 389 26.48 20.94 -7.36
C LEU A 389 25.24 20.24 -6.79
N ALA A 390 25.22 19.97 -5.48
CA ALA A 390 24.08 19.37 -4.81
C ALA A 390 22.90 20.33 -4.65
N GLU A 391 23.13 21.64 -4.48
CA GLU A 391 22.07 22.65 -4.33
C GLU A 391 21.32 22.93 -5.63
N ARG A 392 21.80 22.44 -6.78
CA ARG A 392 21.08 22.51 -8.08
C ARG A 392 20.01 21.44 -8.23
N HIS A 393 19.97 20.47 -7.32
CA HIS A 393 19.12 19.29 -7.40
C HIS A 393 18.07 19.30 -6.29
N GLN A 394 16.88 18.77 -6.57
CA GLN A 394 15.80 18.66 -5.58
C GLN A 394 16.06 17.51 -4.60
N VAL A 395 16.70 16.44 -5.07
CA VAL A 395 17.05 15.27 -4.28
C VAL A 395 18.53 14.96 -4.41
N VAL A 396 19.20 14.72 -3.28
CA VAL A 396 20.52 14.12 -3.25
C VAL A 396 20.38 12.67 -2.81
N LEU A 397 20.59 11.75 -3.74
CA LEU A 397 20.61 10.32 -3.49
C LEU A 397 22.03 9.91 -3.11
N LEU A 398 22.20 9.33 -1.93
CA LEU A 398 23.51 8.99 -1.38
C LEU A 398 23.66 7.47 -1.27
N ASP A 399 24.81 6.96 -1.70
CA ASP A 399 25.28 5.67 -1.24
C ASP A 399 25.80 5.73 0.21
N ILE A 400 25.95 4.56 0.83
CA ILE A 400 26.50 4.41 2.17
C ILE A 400 27.99 4.13 2.14
N GLU A 401 28.36 2.94 1.69
CA GLU A 401 29.72 2.43 1.73
C GLU A 401 30.61 3.23 0.77
N GLY A 402 31.81 3.64 1.20
CA GLY A 402 32.71 4.47 0.38
C GLY A 402 32.24 5.90 0.12
N THR A 403 31.05 6.28 0.59
CA THR A 403 30.40 7.56 0.29
C THR A 403 30.11 8.37 1.54
N THR A 404 29.20 7.90 2.40
CA THR A 404 28.91 8.52 3.71
C THR A 404 29.65 7.82 4.86
N THR A 405 30.00 6.56 4.66
CA THR A 405 30.57 5.64 5.66
C THR A 405 31.83 5.00 5.11
N PRO A 406 32.91 4.83 5.91
CA PRO A 406 34.11 4.13 5.44
C PRO A 406 33.84 2.69 5.00
N ILE A 407 34.46 2.27 3.89
CA ILE A 407 34.41 0.87 3.41
C ILE A 407 34.92 -0.09 4.48
N SER A 408 35.99 0.30 5.17
CA SER A 408 36.55 -0.46 6.30
C SER A 408 35.55 -0.67 7.43
N PHE A 409 34.61 0.25 7.68
CA PHE A 409 33.61 0.02 8.72
C PHE A 409 32.66 -1.13 8.36
N VAL A 410 32.27 -1.25 7.10
CA VAL A 410 31.38 -2.34 6.67
C VAL A 410 32.12 -3.68 6.72
N HIS A 411 33.33 -3.74 6.14
CA HIS A 411 34.10 -4.96 5.99
C HIS A 411 34.87 -5.40 7.25
N ASP A 412 35.38 -4.45 8.04
CA ASP A 412 36.24 -4.74 9.19
C ASP A 412 35.48 -4.66 10.53
N VAL A 413 34.25 -4.13 10.54
CA VAL A 413 33.44 -4.01 11.77
C VAL A 413 32.07 -4.67 11.64
N LEU A 414 31.22 -4.27 10.68
CA LEU A 414 29.85 -4.76 10.63
C LEU A 414 29.72 -6.25 10.33
N PHE A 415 30.45 -6.76 9.34
CA PHE A 415 30.43 -8.19 9.03
C PHE A 415 31.18 -9.04 10.07
N PRO A 416 32.38 -8.65 10.56
CA PRO A 416 33.04 -9.35 11.65
C PRO A 416 32.21 -9.43 12.92
N PHE A 417 31.48 -8.36 13.28
CA PHE A 417 30.57 -8.38 14.42
C PHE A 417 29.54 -9.52 14.34
N VAL A 418 28.96 -9.76 13.17
CA VAL A 418 28.02 -10.87 12.96
C VAL A 418 28.74 -12.21 13.14
N VAL A 419 29.90 -12.38 12.50
CA VAL A 419 30.67 -13.63 12.53
C VAL A 419 31.10 -14.00 13.96
N GLU A 420 31.53 -13.00 14.74
CA GLU A 420 32.01 -13.18 16.11
C GLU A 420 30.89 -13.37 17.12
N ARG A 421 29.73 -12.72 16.92
CA ARG A 421 28.64 -12.70 17.90
C ARG A 421 27.51 -13.69 17.61
N VAL A 422 27.43 -14.29 16.42
CA VAL A 422 26.28 -15.14 16.03
C VAL A 422 26.07 -16.32 16.98
N GLU A 423 27.14 -16.99 17.42
CA GLU A 423 27.01 -18.13 18.32
C GLU A 423 26.43 -17.71 19.68
N GLN A 424 26.96 -16.64 20.27
CA GLN A 424 26.46 -16.11 21.54
C GLN A 424 25.03 -15.58 21.42
N PHE A 425 24.74 -14.83 20.34
CA PHE A 425 23.40 -14.32 20.04
C PHE A 425 22.37 -15.44 19.96
N LEU A 426 22.69 -16.54 19.25
CA LEU A 426 21.79 -17.69 19.12
C LEU A 426 21.59 -18.39 20.47
N ARG A 427 22.61 -18.51 21.31
CA ARG A 427 22.46 -19.06 22.67
C ARG A 427 21.54 -18.20 23.54
N ASP A 428 21.76 -16.89 23.54
CA ASP A 428 21.06 -15.96 24.44
C ASP A 428 19.59 -15.73 24.04
N THR A 429 19.30 -15.82 22.74
CA THR A 429 17.97 -15.50 22.20
C THR A 429 17.21 -16.73 21.70
N TRP A 430 17.74 -17.95 21.88
CA TRP A 430 17.22 -19.16 21.24
C TRP A 430 15.72 -19.35 21.43
N THR A 431 15.21 -19.13 22.63
CA THR A 431 13.80 -19.40 22.98
C THR A 431 12.84 -18.31 22.51
N LEU A 432 13.33 -17.17 22.02
CA LEU A 432 12.49 -16.08 21.53
C LEU A 432 11.83 -16.48 20.20
N GLU A 433 10.52 -16.22 20.06
CA GLU A 433 9.76 -16.54 18.84
C GLU A 433 10.42 -15.99 17.57
N ASP A 434 10.94 -14.79 17.70
CA ASP A 434 11.57 -14.04 16.63
C ASP A 434 12.89 -14.68 16.17
N THR A 435 13.70 -15.17 17.10
CA THR A 435 14.90 -15.96 16.78
C THR A 435 14.51 -17.31 16.18
N GLN A 436 13.45 -17.94 16.68
CA GLN A 436 12.94 -19.20 16.12
C GLN A 436 12.44 -19.05 14.68
N ARG A 437 11.89 -17.89 14.29
CA ARG A 437 11.56 -17.58 12.89
C ARG A 437 12.81 -17.50 12.03
N ASP A 438 13.84 -16.78 12.49
CA ASP A 438 15.11 -16.63 11.78
C ASP A 438 15.81 -18.01 11.61
N VAL A 439 15.77 -18.85 12.65
CA VAL A 439 16.30 -20.23 12.63
C VAL A 439 15.60 -21.07 11.57
N LYS A 440 14.26 -21.08 11.54
CA LYS A 440 13.50 -21.83 10.53
C LYS A 440 13.82 -21.38 9.12
N ALA A 441 13.90 -20.06 8.89
CA ALA A 441 14.25 -19.51 7.58
C ALA A 441 15.66 -19.94 7.12
N LEU A 442 16.64 -19.94 8.03
CA LEU A 442 18.00 -20.40 7.74
C LEU A 442 18.06 -21.92 7.48
N GLN A 443 17.29 -22.72 8.21
CA GLN A 443 17.19 -24.17 7.97
C GLN A 443 16.57 -24.48 6.60
N SER A 444 15.52 -23.75 6.21
CA SER A 444 14.94 -23.87 4.86
C SER A 444 15.95 -23.48 3.78
N GLN A 445 16.66 -22.36 3.95
CA GLN A 445 17.69 -21.93 2.99
C GLN A 445 18.84 -22.95 2.89
N HIS A 446 19.25 -23.57 4.00
CA HIS A 446 20.27 -24.62 4.01
C HIS A 446 19.83 -25.85 3.20
N ALA A 447 18.59 -26.29 3.36
CA ALA A 447 18.05 -27.40 2.59
C ALA A 447 18.03 -27.11 1.07
N GLU A 448 17.67 -25.88 0.69
CA GLU A 448 17.73 -25.43 -0.71
C GLU A 448 19.17 -25.41 -1.25
N ASP A 449 20.14 -24.97 -0.43
CA ASP A 449 21.54 -24.94 -0.83
C ASP A 449 22.07 -26.35 -1.11
N VAL A 450 21.78 -27.31 -0.23
CA VAL A 450 22.14 -28.72 -0.41
C VAL A 450 21.48 -29.29 -1.65
N ALA A 451 20.18 -29.03 -1.85
CA ALA A 451 19.45 -29.49 -3.03
C ALA A 451 19.99 -28.90 -4.33
N SER A 452 20.53 -27.67 -4.28
CA SER A 452 21.16 -26.98 -5.41
C SER A 452 22.60 -27.43 -5.68
N GLY A 453 23.10 -28.43 -4.94
CA GLY A 453 24.45 -28.97 -5.09
C GLY A 453 25.55 -28.15 -4.42
N LEU A 454 25.21 -27.15 -3.59
CA LEU A 454 26.20 -26.47 -2.76
C LEU A 454 26.63 -27.39 -1.61
N GLN A 455 27.83 -27.16 -1.06
CA GLN A 455 28.39 -27.89 0.09
C GLN A 455 28.47 -26.98 1.33
N PRO A 456 27.33 -26.58 1.93
CA PRO A 456 27.34 -25.82 3.18
C PRO A 456 27.75 -26.71 4.37
N PRO A 457 28.20 -26.13 5.49
CA PRO A 457 28.41 -26.85 6.75
C PRO A 457 27.17 -27.65 7.17
N LEU A 458 27.36 -28.82 7.78
CA LEU A 458 26.26 -29.67 8.23
C LEU A 458 25.53 -29.02 9.42
N LEU A 459 24.19 -29.06 9.40
CA LEU A 459 23.36 -28.62 10.53
C LEU A 459 23.09 -29.73 11.57
N ALA A 460 23.39 -30.99 11.23
CA ALA A 460 23.11 -32.15 12.08
C ALA A 460 24.25 -32.39 13.10
N GLU A 461 24.36 -31.54 14.11
CA GLU A 461 25.28 -31.70 15.26
C GLU A 461 24.51 -31.84 16.58
N ARG A 462 25.19 -32.28 17.66
CA ARG A 462 24.59 -32.31 19.02
C ARG A 462 24.22 -30.92 19.55
N ASP A 463 24.80 -29.86 18.96
CA ASP A 463 24.59 -28.45 19.32
C ASP A 463 24.07 -27.72 18.07
N GLU A 464 22.75 -27.53 18.00
CA GLU A 464 22.08 -26.90 16.86
C GLU A 464 22.46 -25.41 16.71
N GLN A 465 22.68 -24.69 17.82
CA GLN A 465 23.06 -23.28 17.80
C GLN A 465 24.42 -23.11 17.12
N LYS A 466 25.38 -23.95 17.50
CA LYS A 466 26.74 -23.92 16.97
C LYS A 466 26.79 -24.33 15.50
N ALA A 467 26.01 -25.34 15.10
CA ALA A 467 25.94 -25.75 13.70
C ALA A 467 25.35 -24.63 12.81
N LEU A 468 24.30 -23.96 13.29
CA LEU A 468 23.70 -22.83 12.58
C LEU A 468 24.64 -21.62 12.51
N ALA A 469 25.36 -21.33 13.60
CA ALA A 469 26.39 -20.29 13.62
C ALA A 469 27.46 -20.53 12.54
N ARG A 470 27.95 -21.77 12.38
CA ARG A 470 28.90 -22.13 11.30
C ARG A 470 28.31 -21.91 9.91
N TYR A 471 27.04 -22.24 9.70
CA TYR A 471 26.36 -21.98 8.43
C TYR A 471 26.25 -20.47 8.15
N VAL A 472 25.92 -19.65 9.15
CA VAL A 472 25.91 -18.18 9.03
C VAL A 472 27.30 -17.66 8.68
N GLN A 473 28.35 -18.09 9.41
CA GLN A 473 29.73 -17.71 9.16
C GLN A 473 30.18 -18.08 7.74
N TRP A 474 29.81 -19.28 7.27
CA TRP A 474 30.08 -19.71 5.91
C TRP A 474 29.38 -18.84 4.86
N ASN A 475 28.12 -18.47 5.08
CA ASN A 475 27.40 -17.58 4.18
C ASN A 475 28.05 -16.19 4.10
N VAL A 476 28.47 -15.62 5.23
CA VAL A 476 29.19 -14.34 5.28
C VAL A 476 30.53 -14.44 4.57
N ALA A 477 31.32 -15.49 4.84
CA ALA A 477 32.63 -15.70 4.22
C ALA A 477 32.56 -15.87 2.68
N LYS A 478 31.43 -16.37 2.17
CA LYS A 478 31.15 -16.53 0.73
C LYS A 478 30.46 -15.31 0.11
N ASP A 479 30.29 -14.22 0.86
CA ASP A 479 29.55 -13.02 0.50
C ASP A 479 28.14 -13.29 -0.06
N ARG A 480 27.45 -14.31 0.47
CA ARG A 480 26.15 -14.74 -0.03
C ARG A 480 25.05 -13.77 0.38
N LYS A 481 24.28 -13.31 -0.60
CA LYS A 481 23.19 -12.33 -0.39
C LYS A 481 21.83 -13.02 -0.21
N VAL A 482 21.73 -13.99 0.70
CA VAL A 482 20.47 -14.75 0.95
C VAL A 482 19.54 -14.01 1.93
N GLY A 483 18.23 -14.13 1.72
CA GLY A 483 17.22 -13.40 2.49
C GLY A 483 17.23 -13.73 3.99
N ALA A 484 17.30 -15.02 4.32
CA ALA A 484 17.35 -15.50 5.70
C ALA A 484 18.56 -14.96 6.48
N LEU A 485 19.73 -14.87 5.83
CA LEU A 485 20.92 -14.28 6.44
C LEU A 485 20.71 -12.79 6.75
N LYS A 486 20.20 -12.02 5.77
CA LYS A 486 19.96 -10.57 5.94
C LYS A 486 18.98 -10.27 7.07
N GLN A 487 17.99 -11.14 7.28
CA GLN A 487 17.03 -11.03 8.37
C GLN A 487 17.72 -11.15 9.74
N LEU A 488 18.50 -12.22 9.95
CA LEU A 488 19.26 -12.43 11.18
C LEU A 488 20.27 -11.31 11.43
N GLN A 489 21.03 -10.93 10.39
CA GLN A 489 22.01 -9.83 10.46
C GLN A 489 21.36 -8.52 10.93
N GLY A 490 20.19 -8.18 10.38
CA GLY A 490 19.45 -6.98 10.78
C GLY A 490 19.07 -6.97 12.26
N ARG A 491 18.71 -8.13 12.82
CA ARG A 491 18.38 -8.27 14.24
C ARG A 491 19.62 -8.18 15.13
N MET A 492 20.71 -8.85 14.74
CA MET A 492 21.98 -8.79 15.46
C MET A 492 22.55 -7.37 15.50
N TRP A 493 22.55 -6.66 14.37
CA TRP A 493 22.98 -5.27 14.33
C TRP A 493 22.12 -4.37 15.20
N ARG A 494 20.79 -4.56 15.21
CA ARG A 494 19.90 -3.81 16.10
C ARG A 494 20.34 -3.94 17.56
N LEU A 495 20.50 -5.17 18.04
CA LEU A 495 20.92 -5.40 19.43
C LEU A 495 22.31 -4.81 19.72
N GLY A 496 23.27 -5.00 18.82
CA GLY A 496 24.61 -4.43 19.01
C GLY A 496 24.60 -2.89 19.06
N TYR A 497 23.77 -2.24 18.25
CA TYR A 497 23.61 -0.78 18.29
C TYR A 497 22.88 -0.31 19.55
N GLU A 498 21.81 -1.00 19.95
CA GLU A 498 21.02 -0.67 21.15
C GLU A 498 21.80 -0.90 22.45
N SER A 499 22.66 -1.94 22.49
CA SER A 499 23.55 -2.20 23.63
C SER A 499 24.76 -1.27 23.68
N GLY A 500 25.05 -0.57 22.57
CA GLY A 500 26.23 0.28 22.41
C GLY A 500 27.53 -0.46 22.07
N GLU A 501 27.47 -1.78 21.86
CA GLU A 501 28.61 -2.59 21.39
C GLU A 501 28.98 -2.29 19.93
N LEU A 502 28.02 -1.81 19.14
CA LEU A 502 28.24 -1.26 17.80
C LEU A 502 27.97 0.25 17.81
N LYS A 503 28.82 0.98 17.10
CA LYS A 503 28.63 2.40 16.79
C LYS A 503 28.92 2.62 15.32
N ALA A 504 27.97 3.20 14.58
CA ALA A 504 28.13 3.41 13.15
C ALA A 504 29.13 4.53 12.90
N GLN A 505 30.03 4.37 11.94
CA GLN A 505 30.99 5.43 11.59
C GLN A 505 30.48 6.21 10.39
N VAL A 506 30.38 7.54 10.52
CA VAL A 506 30.02 8.44 9.42
C VAL A 506 31.12 9.49 9.27
N TYR A 507 31.52 9.79 8.02
CA TYR A 507 32.55 10.79 7.76
C TYR A 507 32.16 12.16 8.36
N ALA A 508 33.14 12.88 8.91
CA ALA A 508 32.91 14.08 9.71
C ALA A 508 32.22 15.23 8.94
N ASP A 509 32.39 15.27 7.61
CA ASP A 509 31.80 16.27 6.73
C ASP A 509 30.34 15.96 6.32
N VAL A 510 29.86 14.73 6.53
CA VAL A 510 28.51 14.33 6.13
C VAL A 510 27.43 15.06 6.93
N PRO A 511 27.44 15.14 8.28
CA PRO A 511 26.38 15.81 9.02
C PRO A 511 26.20 17.28 8.66
N ALA A 512 27.31 17.99 8.42
CA ALA A 512 27.27 19.41 8.03
C ALA A 512 26.64 19.59 6.65
N CYS A 513 26.98 18.73 5.69
CA CYS A 513 26.34 18.72 4.37
C CYS A 513 24.86 18.36 4.46
N LEU A 514 24.50 17.31 5.19
CA LEU A 514 23.09 16.91 5.39
C LEU A 514 22.25 18.05 6.00
N ALA A 515 22.81 18.75 6.99
CA ALA A 515 22.17 19.93 7.58
C ALA A 515 22.02 21.06 6.55
N ARG A 516 23.07 21.36 5.78
CA ARG A 516 23.02 22.37 4.71
C ARG A 516 21.94 22.05 3.68
N LEU A 517 21.91 20.82 3.16
CA LEU A 517 20.92 20.38 2.17
C LEU A 517 19.49 20.51 2.71
N GLN A 518 19.26 20.08 3.96
CA GLN A 518 17.95 20.26 4.61
C GLN A 518 17.58 21.74 4.75
N THR A 519 18.50 22.63 5.15
CA THR A 519 18.21 24.08 5.26
C THR A 519 17.92 24.73 3.92
N ARG A 520 18.46 24.17 2.83
CA ARG A 520 18.21 24.61 1.46
C ARG A 520 16.98 23.98 0.82
N GLY A 521 16.29 23.08 1.52
CA GLY A 521 15.09 22.40 1.04
C GLY A 521 15.35 21.18 0.14
N ALA A 522 16.60 20.78 -0.05
CA ALA A 522 16.93 19.56 -0.79
C ALA A 522 16.64 18.32 0.06
N ARG A 523 15.96 17.34 -0.52
CA ARG A 523 15.66 16.06 0.13
C ARG A 523 16.87 15.16 0.03
N VAL A 524 17.23 14.48 1.11
CA VAL A 524 18.29 13.46 1.07
C VAL A 524 17.66 12.07 1.09
N ALA A 525 18.06 11.24 0.13
CA ALA A 525 17.64 9.86 0.00
C ALA A 525 18.86 8.94 0.11
N ILE A 526 18.67 7.71 0.59
CA ILE A 526 19.73 6.71 0.65
C ILE A 526 19.43 5.58 -0.33
N TYR A 527 20.43 5.12 -1.08
CA TYR A 527 20.34 3.87 -1.85
C TYR A 527 21.55 2.98 -1.59
N SER A 528 21.34 1.85 -0.92
CA SER A 528 22.41 0.94 -0.53
C SER A 528 21.98 -0.53 -0.65
N SER A 529 22.97 -1.44 -0.76
CA SER A 529 22.72 -2.87 -0.82
C SER A 529 22.20 -3.47 0.50
N GLY A 530 22.45 -2.79 1.62
CA GLY A 530 21.91 -3.12 2.93
C GLY A 530 20.40 -2.90 3.00
N SER A 531 19.68 -3.69 3.82
CA SER A 531 18.22 -3.54 3.97
C SER A 531 17.85 -2.16 4.53
N ARG A 532 16.67 -1.63 4.20
CA ARG A 532 16.19 -0.33 4.73
C ARG A 532 16.27 -0.25 6.26
N GLN A 533 16.02 -1.36 6.95
CA GLN A 533 16.15 -1.44 8.41
C GLN A 533 17.60 -1.25 8.88
N ALA A 534 18.58 -1.90 8.23
CA ALA A 534 19.99 -1.75 8.55
C ALA A 534 20.48 -0.33 8.28
N GLN A 535 20.03 0.29 7.19
CA GLN A 535 20.33 1.69 6.88
C GLN A 535 19.81 2.63 7.98
N LYS A 536 18.55 2.46 8.42
CA LYS A 536 17.97 3.24 9.53
C LYS A 536 18.78 3.10 10.81
N LEU A 537 19.20 1.89 11.17
CA LEU A 537 20.03 1.65 12.36
C LEU A 537 21.39 2.33 12.26
N LEU A 538 22.06 2.24 11.10
CA LEU A 538 23.36 2.89 10.86
C LEU A 538 23.28 4.40 11.10
N PHE A 539 22.29 5.08 10.51
CA PHE A 539 22.16 6.53 10.69
C PHE A 539 21.60 6.93 12.06
N GLN A 540 20.82 6.07 12.73
CA GLN A 540 20.31 6.30 14.08
C GLN A 540 21.43 6.27 15.13
N PHE A 541 22.33 5.29 15.03
CA PHE A 541 23.36 5.02 16.02
C PHE A 541 24.76 5.45 15.56
N SER A 542 24.84 6.45 14.70
CA SER A 542 26.10 6.98 14.20
C SER A 542 26.94 7.62 15.32
N ASP A 543 28.25 7.64 15.13
CA ASP A 543 29.22 8.35 15.95
C ASP A 543 29.09 9.88 15.82
N LYS A 544 28.16 10.36 14.98
CA LYS A 544 27.74 11.76 14.84
C LYS A 544 26.34 12.03 15.39
N GLY A 545 25.76 11.07 16.14
CA GLY A 545 24.40 11.14 16.68
C GLY A 545 23.34 10.57 15.73
N ASP A 546 22.06 10.79 16.04
CA ASP A 546 20.96 10.34 15.17
C ASP A 546 20.82 11.29 13.96
N LEU A 547 21.22 10.81 12.79
CA LEU A 547 21.18 11.54 11.52
C LEU A 547 19.89 11.31 10.73
N ARG A 548 18.98 10.44 11.19
CA ARG A 548 17.76 10.10 10.44
C ARG A 548 16.87 11.31 10.18
N ARG A 549 16.95 12.33 11.02
CA ARG A 549 16.21 13.60 10.85
C ARG A 549 16.51 14.33 9.54
N TYR A 550 17.64 14.04 8.90
CA TYR A 550 18.02 14.61 7.61
C TYR A 550 17.63 13.75 6.41
N LEU A 551 17.21 12.50 6.64
CA LEU A 551 17.00 11.50 5.61
C LEU A 551 15.51 11.29 5.37
N SER A 552 15.10 11.47 4.12
CA SER A 552 13.68 11.42 3.72
C SER A 552 13.21 10.03 3.31
N VAL A 553 14.08 9.22 2.70
CA VAL A 553 13.73 7.89 2.18
C VAL A 553 14.94 6.98 2.10
N TYR A 554 14.69 5.67 2.18
CA TYR A 554 15.68 4.60 2.11
C TYR A 554 15.29 3.61 1.03
N PHE A 555 16.16 3.41 0.06
CA PHE A 555 16.07 2.40 -1.00
C PHE A 555 17.08 1.30 -0.73
N ASP A 556 16.64 0.06 -0.95
CA ASP A 556 17.48 -1.13 -0.90
C ASP A 556 17.30 -1.95 -2.18
N THR A 557 17.96 -3.11 -2.27
CA THR A 557 17.91 -3.95 -3.47
C THR A 557 16.51 -4.47 -3.83
N LYS A 558 15.46 -4.20 -3.03
CA LYS A 558 14.08 -4.49 -3.41
C LYS A 558 13.58 -3.64 -4.57
N VAL A 559 14.19 -2.46 -4.78
CA VAL A 559 13.89 -1.58 -5.93
C VAL A 559 14.60 -2.05 -7.21
N GLY A 560 15.54 -3.00 -7.10
CA GLY A 560 16.43 -3.46 -8.16
C GLY A 560 17.90 -3.37 -7.77
N HIS A 561 18.80 -3.96 -8.56
CA HIS A 561 20.24 -3.96 -8.28
C HIS A 561 20.89 -2.60 -8.61
N LYS A 562 21.89 -2.17 -7.83
CA LYS A 562 22.50 -0.83 -7.95
C LYS A 562 23.24 -0.56 -9.28
N ARG A 563 23.49 -1.60 -10.08
CA ARG A 563 24.12 -1.49 -11.40
C ARG A 563 23.13 -1.55 -12.57
N GLU A 564 21.84 -1.58 -12.26
CA GLU A 564 20.78 -1.69 -13.26
C GLU A 564 20.09 -0.34 -13.44
N VAL A 565 20.00 0.12 -14.69
CA VAL A 565 19.33 1.37 -15.07
C VAL A 565 17.87 1.39 -14.61
N ALA A 566 17.19 0.24 -14.66
CA ALA A 566 15.79 0.10 -14.25
C ALA A 566 15.58 0.49 -12.77
N SER A 567 16.54 0.16 -11.90
CA SER A 567 16.49 0.52 -10.47
C SER A 567 16.40 2.02 -10.27
N TYR A 568 17.19 2.79 -11.02
CA TYR A 568 17.22 4.24 -10.91
C TYR A 568 15.97 4.89 -11.50
N ARG A 569 15.38 4.31 -12.55
CA ARG A 569 14.07 4.75 -13.07
C ARG A 569 12.96 4.56 -12.04
N GLU A 570 12.94 3.41 -11.38
CA GLU A 570 12.00 3.14 -10.29
C GLU A 570 12.25 4.05 -9.07
N ILE A 571 13.52 4.34 -8.73
CA ILE A 571 13.87 5.28 -7.67
C ILE A 571 13.39 6.70 -8.01
N VAL A 572 13.60 7.19 -9.22
CA VAL A 572 13.11 8.51 -9.67
C VAL A 572 11.59 8.59 -9.54
N GLN A 573 10.86 7.57 -10.00
CA GLN A 573 9.40 7.47 -9.84
C GLN A 573 8.98 7.46 -8.36
N SER A 574 9.69 6.68 -7.53
CA SER A 574 9.42 6.57 -6.09
C SER A 574 9.76 7.84 -5.30
N LEU A 575 10.79 8.57 -5.72
CA LEU A 575 11.14 9.90 -5.20
C LEU A 575 10.10 10.95 -5.59
N GLY A 576 9.37 10.66 -6.67
CA GLY A 576 8.32 11.47 -7.26
C GLY A 576 8.85 12.53 -8.22
N VAL A 577 10.16 12.83 -8.26
CA VAL A 577 10.77 13.94 -9.04
C VAL A 577 10.35 13.96 -10.52
N ASP A 578 10.25 15.16 -11.09
CA ASP A 578 9.72 15.37 -12.45
C ASP A 578 10.73 14.92 -13.52
N SER A 579 12.04 15.02 -13.23
CA SER A 579 13.13 14.55 -14.08
C SER A 579 14.19 13.81 -13.28
N GLY A 580 14.88 12.87 -13.93
CA GLY A 580 16.11 12.29 -13.36
C GLY A 580 17.15 13.37 -13.04
N LEU A 581 17.18 14.47 -13.82
CA LEU A 581 18.09 15.61 -13.63
C LEU A 581 17.81 16.41 -12.34
N ASP A 582 16.67 16.16 -11.67
CA ASP A 582 16.40 16.71 -10.33
C ASP A 582 17.10 15.91 -9.22
N VAL A 583 17.75 14.80 -9.57
CA VAL A 583 18.41 13.90 -8.63
C VAL A 583 19.91 13.86 -8.89
N LEU A 584 20.68 14.28 -7.89
CA LEU A 584 22.12 14.04 -7.85
C LEU A 584 22.39 12.73 -7.12
N PHE A 585 22.97 11.75 -7.80
CA PHE A 585 23.44 10.53 -7.18
C PHE A 585 24.92 10.62 -6.82
N VAL A 586 25.24 10.37 -5.55
CA VAL A 586 26.61 10.32 -5.04
C VAL A 586 26.94 8.88 -4.69
N THR A 587 27.96 8.32 -5.33
CA THR A 587 28.44 6.94 -5.12
C THR A 587 29.96 6.88 -5.31
N ASP A 588 30.65 5.92 -4.72
CA ASP A 588 32.05 5.64 -5.04
C ASP A 588 32.22 4.66 -6.21
N VAL A 589 31.15 4.00 -6.65
CA VAL A 589 31.18 2.94 -7.65
C VAL A 589 30.84 3.47 -9.05
N LEU A 590 31.78 3.33 -9.99
CA LEU A 590 31.64 3.82 -11.37
C LEU A 590 30.43 3.22 -12.09
N GLU A 591 30.21 1.90 -11.97
CA GLU A 591 29.12 1.22 -12.66
C GLU A 591 27.74 1.65 -12.14
N GLU A 592 27.66 2.08 -10.88
CA GLU A 592 26.43 2.64 -10.31
C GLU A 592 26.17 4.05 -10.85
N ALA A 593 27.20 4.89 -10.94
CA ALA A 593 27.10 6.21 -11.55
C ALA A 593 26.71 6.14 -13.03
N GLN A 594 27.25 5.18 -13.77
CA GLN A 594 26.88 4.91 -15.17
C GLN A 594 25.40 4.52 -15.31
N ALA A 595 24.93 3.59 -14.48
CA ALA A 595 23.53 3.17 -14.50
C ALA A 595 22.57 4.30 -14.12
N ALA A 596 22.95 5.15 -13.16
CA ALA A 596 22.19 6.34 -12.78
C ALA A 596 22.14 7.36 -13.92
N ALA A 597 23.27 7.64 -14.57
CA ALA A 597 23.33 8.56 -15.70
C ALA A 597 22.52 8.10 -16.90
N GLU A 598 22.55 6.80 -17.23
CA GLU A 598 21.72 6.23 -18.29
C GLU A 598 20.21 6.27 -17.94
N ALA A 599 19.87 6.30 -16.65
CA ALA A 599 18.50 6.54 -16.18
C ALA A 599 18.11 8.03 -16.17
N GLY A 600 19.04 8.93 -16.51
CA GLY A 600 18.82 10.36 -16.62
C GLY A 600 19.14 11.17 -15.35
N LEU A 601 19.84 10.59 -14.37
CA LEU A 601 20.30 11.28 -13.15
C LEU A 601 21.66 11.94 -13.38
N ASP A 602 21.90 13.07 -12.71
CA ASP A 602 23.26 13.56 -12.54
C ASP A 602 23.97 12.68 -11.52
N ALA A 603 25.24 12.35 -11.77
CA ALA A 603 26.03 11.50 -10.89
C ALA A 603 27.40 12.10 -10.60
N VAL A 604 27.86 11.94 -9.36
CA VAL A 604 29.17 12.38 -8.90
C VAL A 604 29.85 11.28 -8.11
N LEU A 605 31.15 11.09 -8.36
CA LEU A 605 31.94 10.04 -7.73
C LEU A 605 32.59 10.53 -6.44
N SER A 606 32.31 9.82 -5.35
CA SER A 606 32.91 10.05 -4.04
C SER A 606 34.25 9.34 -3.93
N LEU A 607 35.32 10.12 -3.72
CA LEU A 607 36.69 9.64 -3.53
C LEU A 607 37.06 9.71 -2.06
N ARG A 608 36.85 8.60 -1.34
CA ARG A 608 37.21 8.46 0.07
C ARG A 608 38.39 7.52 0.27
N PRO A 609 39.11 7.61 1.41
CA PRO A 609 40.16 6.67 1.75
C PRO A 609 39.64 5.22 1.74
N GLY A 610 40.34 4.35 1.00
CA GLY A 610 39.96 2.93 0.85
C GLY A 610 39.10 2.61 -0.38
N ASN A 611 38.58 3.62 -1.09
CA ASN A 611 37.82 3.39 -2.32
C ASN A 611 38.72 2.84 -3.44
N LYS A 612 38.12 2.08 -4.37
CA LYS A 612 38.85 1.53 -5.51
C LYS A 612 39.33 2.67 -6.43
N PRO A 613 40.53 2.55 -7.04
CA PRO A 613 41.00 3.52 -8.02
C PRO A 613 40.04 3.62 -9.22
N LEU A 614 39.77 4.84 -9.68
CA LEU A 614 38.99 5.07 -10.89
C LEU A 614 39.89 5.06 -12.14
N PRO A 615 39.38 4.65 -13.32
CA PRO A 615 40.08 4.79 -14.60
C PRO A 615 40.31 6.26 -14.98
N GLU A 616 41.38 6.58 -15.72
CA GLU A 616 41.77 7.97 -16.06
C GLU A 616 40.75 8.77 -16.89
N SER A 617 39.74 8.13 -17.49
CA SER A 617 38.73 8.79 -18.36
C SER A 617 37.32 8.26 -18.10
N HIS A 618 36.89 8.35 -16.84
CA HIS A 618 35.59 7.84 -16.41
C HIS A 618 34.39 8.77 -16.71
N GLY A 619 34.63 10.07 -16.97
CA GLY A 619 33.61 11.00 -17.49
C GLY A 619 32.64 11.61 -16.46
N PHE A 620 32.86 11.39 -15.16
CA PHE A 620 32.01 11.93 -14.08
C PHE A 620 32.75 12.98 -13.25
N PRO A 621 32.07 13.98 -12.65
CA PRO A 621 32.67 14.81 -11.61
C PRO A 621 33.08 13.96 -10.40
N THR A 622 34.07 14.43 -9.64
CA THR A 622 34.55 13.75 -8.43
C THR A 622 34.59 14.72 -7.25
N ILE A 623 34.31 14.21 -6.05
CA ILE A 623 34.43 14.94 -4.78
C ILE A 623 35.30 14.13 -3.82
N ARG A 624 36.06 14.78 -2.93
CA ARG A 624 36.79 14.11 -1.84
C ARG A 624 36.13 14.34 -0.48
N SER A 625 35.25 15.34 -0.41
CA SER A 625 34.42 15.67 0.72
C SER A 625 33.05 16.17 0.26
N PHE A 626 32.02 15.93 1.08
CA PHE A 626 30.69 16.51 0.96
C PHE A 626 30.69 18.03 1.20
N ALA A 627 31.81 18.62 1.62
CA ALA A 627 32.00 20.07 1.56
C ALA A 627 32.07 20.61 0.12
N GLU A 628 32.42 19.76 -0.86
CA GLU A 628 32.49 20.09 -2.29
C GLU A 628 31.16 19.89 -3.03
N LEU A 629 30.19 19.23 -2.38
CA LEU A 629 28.81 19.08 -2.87
C LEU A 629 28.04 20.37 -2.75
#